data_AF-A0A2N7WR38-F1
#
_entry.id   AF-A0A2N7WR38-F1
#
_cell.length_a   1.000
_cell.length_b   1.000
_cell.length_c   1.000
_cell.angle_alpha   90.00
_cell.angle_beta   90.00
_cell.angle_gamma   90.00
#
_symmetry.space_group_name_H-M   'P 1'
#
loop_
_entity.id
_entity.type
_entity.pdbx_description
1 polymer ?
#
loop_
_entity_poly.entity_id
_entity_poly.type
_entity_poly.pdbx_seq_one_letter_code
_entity_poly.pdbx_strand_id
1 'polypeptide(L)' 'MSTIESVLREGRVFEPSAETVANAAIPGMDAYRALVAQAERDYEGFWAKLARETLTWKKPFTKVLDE' A
#
# COMPACT_ATOMS: atom_id res chain seq x y z
N MET A 1 -43.42 -9.09 14.27
CA MET A 1 -42.36 -8.29 13.63
C MET A 1 -41.40 -9.27 12.97
N SER A 2 -41.36 -9.34 11.65
CA SER A 2 -40.38 -10.18 10.94
C SER A 2 -39.12 -9.37 10.68
N THR A 3 -38.02 -9.76 11.30
CA THR A 3 -36.67 -9.30 10.99
C THR A 3 -36.24 -9.90 9.66
N ILE A 4 -35.92 -9.06 8.68
CA ILE A 4 -35.32 -9.51 7.41
C ILE A 4 -33.88 -9.93 7.71
N GLU A 5 -33.57 -11.22 7.56
CA GLU A 5 -32.19 -11.72 7.57
C GLU A 5 -31.67 -11.80 6.13
N SER A 6 -30.72 -10.92 5.79
CA SER A 6 -30.00 -10.97 4.51
C SER A 6 -28.98 -12.10 4.53
N VAL A 7 -29.25 -13.19 3.82
CA VAL A 7 -28.35 -14.35 3.66
C VAL A 7 -27.47 -14.29 2.40
N LEU A 8 -27.61 -13.25 1.56
CA LEU A 8 -26.80 -13.10 0.34
C LEU A 8 -25.51 -12.33 0.65
N ARG A 9 -24.39 -13.03 0.57
CA ARG A 9 -23.04 -12.43 0.57
C ARG A 9 -22.59 -12.28 -0.87
N GLU A 10 -22.64 -11.04 -1.37
CA GLU A 10 -22.13 -10.69 -2.69
C GLU A 10 -20.59 -10.63 -2.64
N GLY A 11 -19.93 -11.42 -3.49
CA GLY A 11 -18.47 -11.58 -3.53
C GLY A 11 -17.83 -11.15 -4.85
N ARG A 12 -18.56 -10.49 -5.74
CA ARG A 12 -18.01 -9.99 -7.00
C ARG A 12 -16.84 -9.04 -6.76
N VAL A 13 -15.74 -9.32 -7.44
CA VAL A 13 -14.57 -8.45 -7.54
C VAL A 13 -14.55 -7.88 -8.95
N PHE A 14 -14.38 -6.57 -9.05
CA PHE A 14 -14.24 -5.86 -10.32
C PHE A 14 -12.80 -5.40 -10.45
N GLU A 15 -12.06 -6.07 -11.32
CA GLU A 15 -10.67 -5.71 -11.59
C GLU A 15 -10.60 -4.34 -12.30
N PRO A 16 -9.58 -3.54 -12.01
CA PRO A 16 -9.33 -2.31 -12.76
C PRO A 16 -9.06 -2.60 -14.24
N SER A 17 -9.34 -1.64 -15.12
CA SER A 17 -9.03 -1.76 -16.54
C SER A 17 -7.53 -1.98 -16.78
N ALA A 18 -7.18 -2.64 -17.89
CA ALA A 18 -5.78 -2.87 -18.25
C ALA A 18 -4.97 -1.56 -18.37
N GLU A 19 -5.60 -0.48 -18.84
CA GLU A 19 -4.99 0.86 -18.89
C GLU A 19 -4.66 1.40 -17.49
N THR A 20 -5.55 1.18 -16.52
CA THR A 20 -5.31 1.58 -15.12
C THR A 20 -4.17 0.76 -14.52
N VAL A 21 -4.12 -0.55 -14.79
CA VAL A 21 -3.04 -1.43 -14.29
C VAL A 21 -1.70 -1.04 -14.88
N ALA A 22 -1.64 -0.69 -16.18
CA ALA A 22 -0.40 -0.31 -16.86
C ALA A 22 0.19 1.01 -16.33
N ASN A 23 -0.65 1.93 -15.86
CA ASN A 23 -0.23 3.24 -15.34
C ASN A 23 -0.19 3.30 -13.80
N ALA A 24 -0.43 2.18 -13.12
CA ALA A 24 -0.42 2.14 -11.67
C ALA A 24 1.00 2.33 -11.11
N ALA A 25 1.12 3.09 -10.02
CA ALA A 25 2.39 3.26 -9.32
C ALA A 25 2.92 1.93 -8.72
N ILE A 26 2.03 0.97 -8.48
CA ILE A 26 2.35 -0.36 -8.01
C ILE A 26 1.79 -1.37 -9.04
N PRO A 27 2.64 -2.21 -9.65
CA PRO A 27 2.22 -3.12 -10.71
C PRO A 27 1.51 -4.35 -10.13
N GLY A 28 0.27 -4.15 -9.70
CA GLY A 28 -0.62 -5.20 -9.22
C GLY A 28 -0.38 -5.65 -7.78
N MET A 29 -1.18 -6.64 -7.37
CA MET A 29 -1.29 -7.04 -5.97
C MET A 29 -0.06 -7.77 -5.41
N ASP A 30 0.70 -8.47 -6.24
CA ASP A 30 1.90 -9.17 -5.76
C ASP A 30 3.03 -8.19 -5.44
N ALA A 31 3.20 -7.16 -6.26
CA ALA A 31 4.12 -6.06 -5.97
C ALA A 31 3.68 -5.29 -4.71
N TYR A 32 2.38 -5.05 -4.55
CA TYR A 32 1.84 -4.45 -3.33
C TYR A 32 2.14 -5.31 -2.08
N ARG A 33 1.86 -6.61 -2.15
CA ARG A 33 2.13 -7.53 -1.02
C ARG A 33 3.61 -7.59 -0.66
N ALA A 34 4.49 -7.59 -1.66
CA ALA A 34 5.94 -7.53 -1.42
C ALA A 34 6.36 -6.21 -0.74
N LEU A 35 5.77 -5.08 -1.16
CA LEU A 35 6.01 -3.77 -0.55
C LEU A 35 5.56 -3.73 0.92
N VAL A 36 4.36 -4.24 1.20
CA VAL A 36 3.83 -4.35 2.57
C VAL A 36 4.72 -5.24 3.43
N ALA A 37 5.11 -6.42 2.93
CA ALA A 37 6.01 -7.31 3.66
C ALA A 37 7.38 -6.68 3.95
N GLN A 38 7.89 -5.83 3.06
CA GLN A 38 9.11 -5.05 3.32
C GLN A 38 8.90 -4.04 4.45
N ALA A 39 7.80 -3.28 4.41
CA ALA A 39 7.47 -2.30 5.43
C ALA A 39 7.21 -2.93 6.80
N GLU A 40 6.61 -4.13 6.85
CA GLU A 40 6.40 -4.88 8.10
C GLU A 40 7.72 -5.40 8.67
N ARG A 41 8.66 -5.81 7.82
CA ARG A 41 9.96 -6.36 8.25
C ARG A 41 10.92 -5.28 8.76
N ASP A 42 10.93 -4.11 8.14
CA ASP A 42 11.81 -3.01 8.48
C ASP A 42 11.09 -1.68 8.24
N TYR A 43 10.26 -1.29 9.20
CA TYR A 43 9.38 -0.13 9.09
C TYR A 43 10.16 1.18 8.95
N GLU A 44 11.14 1.42 9.84
CA GLU A 44 11.96 2.61 9.77
C GLU A 44 12.85 2.60 8.52
N GLY A 45 13.51 1.49 8.18
CA GLY A 45 14.34 1.42 6.99
C GLY A 45 13.56 1.62 5.70
N PHE A 46 12.33 1.10 5.62
CA PHE A 46 11.41 1.32 4.51
C PHE A 46 11.13 2.81 4.30
N TRP A 47 10.69 3.52 5.34
CA TRP A 47 10.37 4.94 5.24
C TRP A 47 11.61 5.81 5.04
N ALA A 48 12.73 5.49 5.68
CA ALA A 48 13.98 6.21 5.51
C ALA A 48 14.49 6.12 4.07
N LYS A 49 14.39 4.94 3.44
CA LYS A 49 14.75 4.73 2.05
C LYS A 49 13.86 5.58 1.13
N LEU A 50 12.55 5.46 1.27
CA LEU A 50 11.59 6.18 0.42
C LEU A 50 11.77 7.70 0.54
N ALA A 51 11.96 8.21 1.77
CA ALA A 51 12.18 9.62 2.03
C ALA A 51 13.46 10.15 1.35
N ARG A 52 14.54 9.35 1.30
CA ARG A 52 15.79 9.75 0.65
C ARG A 52 15.72 9.69 -0.88
N GLU A 53 14.93 8.76 -1.42
CA GLU A 53 14.81 8.56 -2.87
C GLU A 53 13.82 9.53 -3.52
N THR A 54 12.73 9.88 -2.82
CA THR A 54 11.59 10.61 -3.41
C THR A 54 11.54 12.08 -3.06
N LEU A 55 12.24 12.51 -2.00
CA LEU A 55 12.23 13.89 -1.53
C LEU A 55 13.59 14.54 -1.67
N THR A 56 13.61 15.80 -2.08
CA THR A 56 14.83 16.62 -2.08
C THR A 56 15.01 17.28 -0.73
N TRP A 57 16.05 16.91 -0.01
CA TRP A 57 16.35 17.44 1.32
C TRP A 57 17.36 18.59 1.25
N LYS A 58 17.00 19.74 1.83
CA LYS A 58 17.98 20.81 2.07
C LYS A 58 19.03 20.38 3.11
N LYS A 59 18.60 19.64 4.13
CA LYS A 59 19.47 18.99 5.13
C LYS A 59 18.95 17.58 5.35
N PRO A 60 19.80 16.54 5.21
CA PRO A 60 19.39 15.16 5.48
C PRO A 60 18.95 14.95 6.93
N PHE A 61 17.92 14.15 7.15
CA PHE A 61 17.50 13.70 8.47
C PHE A 61 18.44 12.61 9.01
N THR A 62 18.57 12.55 10.34
CA THR A 62 19.41 11.56 11.03
C THR A 62 18.61 10.56 11.85
N LYS A 63 17.38 10.90 12.22
CA LYS A 63 16.44 10.02 12.94
C LYS A 63 15.20 9.84 12.07
N VAL A 64 14.71 8.60 11.96
CA VAL A 64 13.62 8.24 11.05
C VAL A 64 12.29 8.38 11.76
N LEU A 65 12.15 7.73 12.92
CA LEU A 65 10.95 7.78 13.75
C LEU A 65 11.32 8.30 15.14
N ASP A 66 10.59 9.30 15.62
CA ASP A 66 10.66 9.78 17.00
C ASP A 66 9.58 9.07 17.83
N GLU A 67 9.98 8.03 18.57
CA GLU A 67 9.17 7.42 19.65
C GLU A 67 9.27 8.21 20.97
#